data_AF-A0A915V596-F1
#
_entry.id   AF-A0A915V596-F1
#
_cell.length_a   1.000
_cell.length_b   1.000
_cell.length_c   1.000
_cell.angle_alpha   90.00
_cell.angle_beta   90.00
_cell.angle_gamma   90.00
#
_symmetry.space_group_name_H-M   'P 1'
#
loop_
_entity.id
_entity.type
_entity.pdbx_description
1 polymer ?
#
loop_
_entity_poly.entity_id
_entity_poly.type
_entity_poly.pdbx_seq_one_letter_code
_entity_poly.pdbx_strand_id
1 'polypeptide(L)'
;MAIAYSPKVLARADRALRCSPFLPPLFQTMQQRSVALLEIAAEAGRQSGFTRSPLPALVAEAELDWLIRVGLLRREVDGQGLTDRYRLTPLGQQLIQNYSQPTWSASWGDRWRNQLSRWWGM
;
A
#
# COMPACT_ATOMS: atom_id res chain seq x y z
N MET A 1 -6.32 -10.26 -19.56
CA MET A 1 -5.23 -11.24 -19.30
C MET A 1 -4.91 -11.20 -17.82
N ALA A 2 -5.12 -12.30 -17.08
CA ALA A 2 -4.69 -12.40 -15.69
C ALA A 2 -3.20 -12.76 -15.66
N ILE A 3 -2.37 -11.92 -15.04
CA ILE A 3 -0.95 -12.19 -14.86
C ILE A 3 -0.82 -13.21 -13.72
N ALA A 4 -0.23 -14.36 -13.99
CA ALA A 4 0.04 -15.34 -12.95
C ALA A 4 1.31 -14.92 -12.17
N TYR A 5 1.14 -14.51 -10.91
CA TYR A 5 2.26 -14.19 -10.03
C TYR A 5 2.73 -15.42 -9.26
N SER A 6 4.05 -15.53 -9.05
CA SER A 6 4.59 -16.60 -8.20
C SER A 6 4.10 -16.46 -6.76
N PRO A 7 3.98 -17.57 -6.00
CA PRO A 7 3.58 -17.53 -4.59
C PRO A 7 4.50 -16.63 -3.73
N LYS A 8 5.79 -16.55 -4.07
CA LYS A 8 6.77 -15.70 -3.37
C LYS A 8 6.44 -14.21 -3.54
N VAL A 9 6.06 -13.78 -4.74
CA VAL A 9 5.67 -12.39 -5.03
C VAL A 9 4.39 -12.03 -4.27
N LEU A 10 3.38 -12.90 -4.34
CA LEU A 10 2.11 -12.71 -3.62
C LEU A 10 2.33 -12.60 -2.10
N ALA A 11 3.11 -13.51 -1.52
CA ALA A 11 3.38 -13.51 -0.08
C ALA A 11 4.20 -12.29 0.39
N ARG A 12 5.10 -11.78 -0.44
CA ARG A 12 5.86 -10.56 -0.13
C ARG A 12 4.94 -9.32 -0.14
N ALA A 13 4.13 -9.17 -1.18
CA ALA A 13 3.22 -8.04 -1.30
C ALA A 13 2.10 -8.07 -0.24
N ASP A 14 1.55 -9.26 0.08
CA ASP A 14 0.59 -9.44 1.18
C ASP A 14 1.20 -9.05 2.54
N ARG A 15 2.45 -9.47 2.83
CA ARG A 15 3.14 -9.07 4.05
C ARG A 15 3.31 -7.55 4.14
N ALA A 16 3.76 -6.92 3.05
CA ALA A 16 3.96 -5.48 3.01
C ALA A 16 2.64 -4.72 3.22
N LEU A 17 1.55 -5.18 2.58
CA LEU A 17 0.20 -4.66 2.79
C LEU A 17 -0.21 -4.71 4.27
N ARG A 18 -0.11 -5.88 4.91
CA ARG A 18 -0.46 -6.08 6.33
C ARG A 18 0.42 -5.29 7.30
N CYS A 19 1.69 -5.09 6.95
CA CYS A 19 2.64 -4.36 7.80
C CYS A 19 2.54 -2.84 7.63
N SER A 20 1.91 -2.36 6.56
CA SER A 20 1.71 -0.93 6.33
C SER A 20 0.81 -0.30 7.39
N PRO A 21 0.91 1.02 7.64
CA PRO A 21 0.00 1.72 8.54
C PRO A 21 -1.38 1.99 7.90
N PHE A 22 -1.57 1.59 6.64
CA PHE A 22 -2.78 1.86 5.87
C PHE A 22 -3.86 0.81 6.12
N LEU A 23 -5.10 1.30 6.13
CA LEU A 23 -6.30 0.53 6.40
C LEU A 23 -6.99 0.08 5.11
N PRO A 24 -7.84 -0.95 5.17
CA PRO A 24 -8.58 -1.44 3.99
C PRO A 24 -9.27 -0.37 3.14
N PRO A 25 -9.90 0.68 3.72
CA PRO A 25 -10.57 1.71 2.95
C PRO A 25 -9.68 2.43 1.92
N LEU A 26 -8.38 2.58 2.21
CA LEU A 26 -7.44 3.18 1.24
C LEU A 26 -7.37 2.33 -0.03
N PHE A 27 -7.15 1.03 0.14
CA PHE A 27 -6.96 0.12 -0.98
C PHE A 27 -8.25 -0.14 -1.73
N GLN A 28 -9.40 -0.21 -1.04
CA GLN A 28 -10.72 -0.26 -1.66
C GLN A 28 -10.99 0.99 -2.51
N THR A 29 -10.61 2.17 -2.02
CA THR A 29 -10.68 3.41 -2.81
C THR A 29 -9.77 3.33 -4.03
N MET A 30 -8.55 2.78 -3.87
CA MET A 30 -7.61 2.57 -4.97
C MET A 30 -8.05 1.54 -6.02
N GLN A 31 -9.04 0.68 -5.72
CA GLN A 31 -9.66 -0.18 -6.73
C GLN A 31 -10.44 0.64 -7.76
N GLN A 32 -10.95 1.80 -7.37
CA GLN A 32 -11.85 2.64 -8.18
C GLN A 32 -11.13 3.84 -8.80
N ARG A 33 -10.20 4.46 -8.07
CA ARG A 33 -9.50 5.67 -8.52
C ARG A 33 -8.10 5.78 -7.92
N SER A 34 -7.24 6.60 -8.52
CA SER A 34 -5.96 6.95 -7.86
C SER A 34 -6.22 7.88 -6.67
N VAL A 35 -5.38 7.82 -5.64
CA VAL A 35 -5.49 8.63 -4.40
C VAL A 35 -4.23 9.48 -4.22
N ALA A 36 -4.36 10.78 -3.97
CA ALA A 36 -3.21 11.67 -3.78
C ALA A 36 -2.55 11.50 -2.41
N LEU A 37 -1.25 11.81 -2.30
CA LEU A 37 -0.54 11.81 -1.02
C LEU A 37 -1.26 12.66 0.04
N LEU A 38 -1.77 13.83 -0.35
CA LEU A 38 -2.48 14.76 0.53
C LEU A 38 -3.82 14.22 1.05
N GLU A 39 -4.43 13.25 0.36
CA GLU A 39 -5.64 12.55 0.83
C GLU A 39 -5.29 11.45 1.85
N ILE A 40 -4.05 10.97 1.86
CA ILE A 40 -3.56 9.86 2.68
C ILE A 40 -2.86 10.34 3.95
N ALA A 41 -2.16 11.47 3.85
CA ALA A 41 -1.37 12.01 4.94
C ALA A 41 -2.19 12.88 5.89
N ALA A 42 -1.56 13.19 7.02
CA ALA A 42 -2.04 14.08 8.07
C ALA A 42 -3.49 13.75 8.49
N GLU A 43 -4.25 14.78 8.81
CA GLU A 43 -5.61 14.64 9.31
C GLU A 43 -6.58 14.12 8.22
N ALA A 44 -6.31 14.42 6.94
CA ALA A 44 -7.12 13.95 5.82
C ALA A 44 -7.16 12.42 5.72
N GLY A 45 -6.01 11.76 5.92
CA GLY A 45 -5.93 10.30 5.92
C GLY A 45 -6.75 9.64 7.04
N ARG A 46 -6.73 10.23 8.24
CA ARG A 46 -7.51 9.76 9.38
C ARG A 46 -9.01 9.94 9.13
N GLN A 47 -9.41 11.12 8.67
CA GLN A 47 -10.81 11.46 8.38
C GLN A 47 -11.38 10.57 7.26
N SER A 48 -10.56 10.21 6.27
CA SER A 48 -10.93 9.31 5.18
C SER A 48 -10.90 7.82 5.58
N GLY A 49 -10.52 7.50 6.82
CA GLY A 49 -10.38 6.12 7.30
C GLY A 49 -9.24 5.34 6.66
N PHE A 50 -8.27 6.02 6.02
CA PHE A 50 -7.11 5.42 5.38
C PHE A 50 -6.02 5.04 6.38
N THR A 51 -5.97 5.74 7.52
CA THR A 51 -5.02 5.50 8.61
C THR A 51 -5.75 5.54 9.95
N ARG A 52 -5.18 4.91 10.98
CA ARG A 52 -5.75 4.94 12.36
C ARG A 52 -5.55 6.29 13.05
N SER A 53 -4.47 6.98 12.72
CA SER A 53 -4.07 8.28 13.28
C SER A 53 -3.45 9.12 12.16
N PRO A 54 -3.29 10.44 12.36
CA PRO A 54 -2.63 11.29 11.37
C PRO A 54 -1.19 10.81 11.14
N LEU A 55 -0.79 10.65 9.89
CA LEU A 55 0.58 10.30 9.51
C LEU A 55 1.30 11.50 8.90
N PRO A 56 2.53 11.84 9.32
CA PRO A 56 3.32 12.84 8.62
C PRO A 56 3.46 12.48 7.13
N ALA A 57 3.40 13.48 6.24
CA ALA A 57 3.45 13.25 4.79
C ALA A 57 4.70 12.45 4.36
N LEU A 58 5.85 12.77 4.94
CA LEU A 58 7.11 12.05 4.70
C LEU A 58 7.02 10.56 5.08
N VAL A 59 6.33 10.23 6.18
CA VAL A 59 6.13 8.83 6.62
C VAL A 59 5.17 8.12 5.67
N ALA A 60 4.05 8.77 5.30
CA ALA A 60 3.10 8.21 4.35
C ALA A 60 3.77 7.95 2.99
N GLU A 61 4.57 8.88 2.49
CA GLU A 61 5.32 8.72 1.24
C GLU A 61 6.32 7.55 1.31
N ALA A 62 7.10 7.45 2.38
CA ALA A 62 8.05 6.35 2.57
C ALA A 62 7.38 4.96 2.63
N GLU A 63 6.15 4.88 3.17
CA GLU A 63 5.33 3.67 3.15
C GLU A 63 4.78 3.37 1.76
N LEU A 64 4.27 4.38 1.04
CA LEU A 64 3.77 4.21 -0.32
C LEU A 64 4.90 3.79 -1.27
N ASP A 65 6.09 4.36 -1.13
CA ASP A 65 7.29 3.97 -1.89
C ASP A 65 7.67 2.51 -1.62
N TRP A 66 7.53 2.04 -0.38
CA TRP A 66 7.74 0.61 -0.11
C TRP A 66 6.71 -0.26 -0.82
N LEU A 67 5.44 0.14 -0.80
CA LEU A 67 4.39 -0.57 -1.52
C LEU A 67 4.58 -0.54 -3.04
N ILE A 68 5.22 0.49 -3.59
CA ILE A 68 5.67 0.53 -4.99
C ILE A 68 6.81 -0.48 -5.22
N ARG A 69 7.83 -0.51 -4.36
CA ARG A 69 8.99 -1.42 -4.49
C ARG A 69 8.61 -2.90 -4.47
N VAL A 70 7.59 -3.27 -3.68
CA VAL A 70 7.07 -4.66 -3.67
C VAL A 70 6.06 -4.93 -4.79
N GLY A 71 5.81 -3.95 -5.66
CA GLY A 71 4.94 -4.07 -6.83
C GLY A 71 3.45 -3.96 -6.54
N LEU A 72 3.03 -3.56 -5.34
CA LEU A 72 1.61 -3.43 -4.97
C LEU A 72 0.99 -2.16 -5.58
N LEU A 73 1.74 -1.06 -5.58
CA LEU A 73 1.32 0.25 -6.05
C LEU A 73 2.17 0.74 -7.22
N ARG A 74 1.65 1.73 -7.95
CA ARG A 74 2.41 2.58 -8.85
C ARG A 74 2.11 4.05 -8.53
N ARG A 75 3.09 4.92 -8.77
CA ARG A 75 2.95 6.39 -8.71
C ARG A 75 2.46 6.88 -10.07
N GLU A 76 1.50 7.78 -10.06
CA GLU A 76 0.98 8.52 -11.19
C GLU A 76 1.23 10.00 -10.90
N VAL A 77 1.90 10.67 -11.81
CA VAL A 77 2.09 12.12 -11.74
C VAL A 77 1.03 12.80 -12.60
N ASP A 78 0.66 14.02 -12.25
CA ASP A 78 0.00 14.89 -13.21
C ASP A 78 0.92 15.14 -14.43
N GLY A 79 0.37 15.67 -15.52
CA GLY A 79 1.13 15.95 -16.75
C GLY A 79 2.29 16.94 -16.57
N GLN A 80 2.46 17.50 -15.36
CA GLN A 80 3.49 18.46 -14.99
C GLN A 80 4.47 17.92 -13.94
N GLY A 81 4.24 16.72 -13.38
CA GLY A 81 5.10 16.16 -12.33
C GLY A 81 4.91 16.76 -10.94
N LEU A 82 3.86 17.55 -10.69
CA LEU A 82 3.71 18.35 -9.46
C LEU A 82 2.92 17.62 -8.37
N THR A 83 1.94 16.81 -8.75
CA THR A 83 1.07 16.11 -7.82
C THR A 83 1.18 14.60 -7.99
N ASP A 84 1.47 13.93 -6.88
CA ASP A 84 1.57 12.48 -6.85
C ASP A 84 0.27 11.83 -6.43
N ARG A 85 -0.17 10.87 -7.25
CA ARG A 85 -1.29 9.97 -6.96
C ARG A 85 -0.82 8.54 -7.03
N TYR A 86 -1.47 7.67 -6.28
CA TYR A 86 -1.11 6.27 -6.16
C TYR A 86 -2.28 5.39 -6.61
N ARG A 87 -1.98 4.34 -7.36
CA ARG A 87 -2.95 3.35 -7.84
C ARG A 87 -2.44 1.93 -7.61
N LEU A 88 -3.36 0.99 -7.39
CA LEU A 88 -3.06 -0.44 -7.39
C LEU A 88 -2.52 -0.89 -8.76
N THR A 89 -1.49 -1.73 -8.73
CA THR A 89 -1.07 -2.53 -9.89
C THR A 89 -2.01 -3.73 -10.07
N PRO A 90 -1.89 -4.52 -11.15
CA PRO A 90 -2.65 -5.77 -11.26
C PRO A 90 -2.37 -6.77 -10.12
N LEU A 91 -1.15 -6.80 -9.58
CA LEU A 91 -0.81 -7.57 -8.37
C LEU A 91 -1.61 -7.08 -7.16
N GLY A 92 -1.61 -5.77 -6.94
CA GLY A 92 -2.38 -5.14 -5.87
C GLY A 92 -3.88 -5.41 -5.99
N GLN A 93 -4.44 -5.27 -7.19
CA GLN A 93 -5.85 -5.58 -7.46
C GLN A 93 -6.19 -7.03 -7.08
N GLN A 94 -5.38 -7.99 -7.51
CA GLN A 94 -5.58 -9.40 -7.19
C GLN A 94 -5.53 -9.66 -5.67
N LEU A 95 -4.60 -9.04 -4.94
CA LEU A 95 -4.51 -9.23 -3.50
C LEU A 95 -5.73 -8.67 -2.76
N ILE A 96 -6.17 -7.46 -3.11
CA ILE A 96 -7.30 -6.81 -2.43
C ILE A 96 -8.63 -7.52 -2.77
N GLN A 97 -8.81 -8.03 -3.99
CA GLN A 97 -10.00 -8.80 -4.37
C GLN A 97 -10.15 -10.11 -3.58
N ASN A 98 -9.03 -10.75 -3.22
CA ASN A 98 -9.04 -12.00 -2.46
C ASN A 98 -9.09 -11.78 -0.93
N TYR A 99 -9.14 -10.53 -0.47
CA TYR A 99 -9.07 -10.19 0.94
C TYR A 99 -10.46 -10.15 1.58
N SER A 100 -10.82 -11.20 2.34
CA SER A 100 -11.97 -11.21 3.24
C SER A 100 -11.57 -10.76 4.65
N GLN A 101 -12.44 -10.01 5.34
CA GLN A 101 -12.12 -9.19 6.51
C GLN A 101 -12.03 -9.92 7.89
N PRO A 102 -11.11 -10.88 8.11
CA PRO A 102 -10.56 -10.99 9.47
C PRO A 102 -9.03 -10.85 9.56
N THR A 103 -8.29 -10.76 8.46
CA THR A 103 -6.81 -10.93 8.48
C THR A 103 -6.03 -9.69 8.05
N TRP A 104 -6.45 -8.48 8.46
CA TRP A 104 -5.62 -7.27 8.26
C TRP A 104 -4.52 -7.11 9.33
N SER A 105 -4.36 -8.06 10.25
CA SER A 105 -3.31 -8.02 11.26
C SER A 105 -2.03 -8.70 10.75
N ALA A 106 -0.93 -7.94 10.71
CA ALA A 106 0.41 -8.51 10.62
C ALA A 106 0.82 -9.10 11.97
N SER A 107 1.39 -10.31 11.96
CA SER A 107 2.07 -10.85 13.13
C SER A 107 3.37 -10.07 13.42
N TRP A 108 3.92 -10.19 14.63
CA TRP A 108 5.23 -9.61 14.95
C TRP A 108 6.34 -10.12 14.04
N GLY A 109 6.30 -11.41 13.67
CA GLY A 109 7.24 -12.00 12.72
C GLY A 109 7.12 -11.39 11.32
N ASP A 110 5.89 -11.08 10.87
CA ASP A 110 5.67 -10.38 9.60
C ASP A 110 6.29 -8.98 9.63
N ARG A 111 6.12 -8.25 10.75
CA ARG A 111 6.71 -6.91 10.90
C ARG A 111 8.22 -6.94 10.82
N TRP A 112 8.88 -7.87 11.51
CA TRP A 112 10.34 -8.01 11.48
C TRP A 112 10.86 -8.40 10.09
N ARG A 113 10.22 -9.40 9.45
CA ARG A 113 10.57 -9.81 8.08
C ARG A 113 10.37 -8.68 7.07
N ASN A 114 9.29 -7.90 7.22
CA ASN A 114 9.05 -6.74 6.37
C ASN A 114 10.14 -5.69 6.57
N GLN A 115 10.52 -5.40 7.82
CA GLN A 115 11.57 -4.44 8.13
C GLN A 115 12.93 -4.86 7.55
N LEU A 116 13.31 -6.15 7.64
CA LEU A 116 14.52 -6.68 7.02
C LEU A 116 14.49 -6.55 5.49
N SER A 117 13.35 -6.88 4.88
CA SER A 117 13.17 -6.78 3.42
C SER A 117 13.36 -5.33 2.94
N ARG A 118 12.84 -4.36 3.70
CA ARG A 118 13.05 -2.92 3.44
C ARG A 118 14.51 -2.52 3.50
N TRP A 119 15.24 -3.03 4.49
CA TRP A 119 16.65 -2.68 4.70
C TRP A 119 17.58 -3.26 3.63
N TRP A 120 17.26 -4.44 3.11
CA TRP A 120 18.05 -5.09 2.06
C TRP A 120 17.55 -4.82 0.63
N GLY A 121 16.47 -4.06 0.47
CA GLY A 121 15.87 -3.78 -0.84
C GLY A 121 15.28 -5.01 -1.55
N MET A 122 15.04 -6.10 -0.81
CA MET A 122 14.62 -7.41 -1.33
C MET A 122 13.13 -7.69 -1.21
#